data_AF-N9DJI3-F1
#
_entry.id   AF-N9DJI3-F1
#
_cell.length_a   1.000
_cell.length_b   1.000
_cell.length_c   1.000
_cell.angle_alpha   90.00
_cell.angle_beta   90.00
_cell.angle_gamma   90.00
#
_symmetry.space_group_name_H-M   'P 1'
#
loop_
_entity.id
_entity.type
_entity.pdbx_description
1 polymer ?
#
loop_
_entity_poly.entity_id
_entity_poly.type
_entity_poly.pdbx_seq_one_letter_code
_entity_poly.pdbx_strand_id
1 'polypeptide(L)'
;MHRLRRSDGDVTKKKILQSAAELIAQHGFAMTSNKAIAETADVDLASINYHFKGRDGLYQAILTEAHRQYFDEQDLIDLVASNLSPEDKLGMFFEKLVVKLLSGNTWYSQVLMRELLASSAQLNQFIEQDGARKFILVRQMISDASGLPVDHPQLLPCILSVLAPCFMLILAGSNPSSPLHSVSNMDAHDLAMHLKTFSLAGLTAIRGQS
;
A
#
# COMPACT_ATOMS: atom_id res chain seq x y z
N MET A 1 25.22 -19.37 23.22
CA MET A 1 25.59 -18.13 22.49
C MET A 1 24.87 -17.91 21.14
N HIS A 2 24.17 -18.89 20.54
CA HIS A 2 23.57 -18.73 19.20
C HIS A 2 22.30 -17.81 19.16
N ARG A 3 21.58 -17.66 20.28
CA ARG A 3 20.30 -16.93 20.33
C ARG A 3 20.45 -15.40 20.39
N LEU A 4 21.51 -14.90 21.04
CA LEU A 4 21.79 -13.47 21.22
C LEU A 4 22.22 -12.79 19.89
N ARG A 5 23.12 -13.43 19.15
CA ARG A 5 23.66 -12.90 17.87
C ARG A 5 22.62 -12.78 16.75
N ARG A 6 21.60 -13.65 16.75
CA ARG A 6 20.46 -13.57 15.80
C ARG A 6 19.53 -12.41 16.16
N SER A 7 19.26 -12.24 17.47
CA SER A 7 18.46 -11.12 17.98
C SER A 7 19.06 -9.77 17.61
N ASP A 8 20.37 -9.60 17.77
CA ASP A 8 21.06 -8.34 17.44
C ASP A 8 21.03 -8.06 15.93
N GLY A 9 21.21 -9.09 15.11
CA GLY A 9 21.12 -8.96 13.64
C GLY A 9 19.72 -8.58 13.15
N ASP A 10 18.66 -9.12 13.77
CA ASP A 10 17.28 -8.76 13.42
C ASP A 10 16.93 -7.34 13.86
N VAL A 11 17.46 -6.88 14.99
CA VAL A 11 17.32 -5.49 15.45
C VAL A 11 18.01 -4.53 14.50
N THR A 12 19.26 -4.80 14.12
CA THR A 12 20.02 -3.99 13.15
C THR A 12 19.32 -3.95 11.79
N LYS A 13 18.83 -5.09 11.30
CA LYS A 13 18.07 -5.16 10.05
C LYS A 13 16.82 -4.28 10.09
N LYS A 14 16.06 -4.33 11.19
CA LYS A 14 14.86 -3.48 11.37
C LYS A 14 15.20 -1.98 11.41
N LYS A 15 16.27 -1.60 12.12
CA LYS A 15 16.73 -0.20 12.17
C LYS A 15 17.07 0.33 10.77
N ILE A 16 17.88 -0.42 10.02
CA ILE A 16 18.25 -0.05 8.64
C ILE A 16 16.99 0.12 7.78
N LEU A 17 16.06 -0.85 7.84
CA LEU A 17 14.85 -0.83 7.05
C LEU A 17 14.00 0.41 7.36
N GLN A 18 13.80 0.73 8.64
CA GLN A 18 13.00 1.88 9.08
C GLN A 18 13.64 3.21 8.65
N SER A 19 14.94 3.41 8.92
CA SER A 19 15.64 4.65 8.54
C SER A 19 15.67 4.84 7.02
N ALA A 20 15.88 3.76 6.27
CA ALA A 20 15.85 3.81 4.81
C ALA A 20 14.46 4.15 4.28
N ALA A 21 13.42 3.52 4.82
CA ALA A 21 12.04 3.75 4.45
C ALA A 21 11.60 5.22 4.64
N GLU A 22 11.95 5.83 5.78
CA GLU A 22 11.65 7.23 6.08
C GLU A 22 12.37 8.19 5.13
N LEU A 23 13.69 8.00 4.93
CA LEU A 23 14.47 8.83 4.02
C LEU A 23 13.99 8.71 2.57
N ILE A 24 13.61 7.52 2.14
CA ILE A 24 13.13 7.26 0.77
C ILE A 24 11.73 7.83 0.57
N ALA A 25 10.85 7.75 1.58
CA ALA A 25 9.53 8.37 1.50
C ALA A 25 9.64 9.90 1.30
N GLN A 26 10.57 10.55 2.01
CA GLN A 26 10.83 11.98 1.95
C GLN A 26 11.54 12.40 0.65
N HIS A 27 12.65 11.76 0.29
CA HIS A 27 13.56 12.23 -0.76
C HIS A 27 13.46 11.44 -2.07
N GLY A 28 12.81 10.28 -2.06
CA GLY A 28 12.79 9.32 -3.16
C GLY A 28 14.04 8.44 -3.19
N PHE A 29 13.90 7.22 -3.74
CA PHE A 29 14.97 6.23 -3.73
C PHE A 29 16.24 6.73 -4.38
N ALA A 30 16.18 7.33 -5.58
CA ALA A 30 17.35 7.83 -6.31
C ALA A 30 18.21 8.83 -5.52
N MET A 31 17.59 9.64 -4.64
CA MET A 31 18.27 10.70 -3.91
C MET A 31 18.79 10.28 -2.52
N THR A 32 18.38 9.11 -2.01
CA THR A 32 18.80 8.63 -0.69
C THR A 32 20.04 7.75 -0.80
N SER A 33 21.21 8.18 -0.32
CA SER A 33 22.45 7.37 -0.38
C SER A 33 22.53 6.29 0.72
N ASN A 34 23.21 5.18 0.48
CA ASN A 34 23.45 4.15 1.53
C ASN A 34 24.24 4.71 2.72
N LYS A 35 25.09 5.72 2.50
CA LYS A 35 25.82 6.41 3.56
C LYS A 35 24.86 7.16 4.50
N ALA A 36 23.93 7.94 3.93
CA ALA A 36 22.91 8.65 4.71
C ALA A 36 22.02 7.68 5.51
N ILE A 37 21.67 6.53 4.91
CA ILE A 37 20.92 5.46 5.60
C ILE A 37 21.72 4.89 6.77
N ALA A 38 22.99 4.55 6.56
CA ALA A 38 23.85 3.99 7.60
C ALA A 38 24.04 4.97 8.78
N GLU A 39 24.25 6.26 8.46
CA GLU A 39 24.35 7.33 9.45
C GLU A 39 23.06 7.51 10.25
N THR A 40 21.90 7.49 9.58
CA THR A 40 20.59 7.66 10.24
C THR A 40 20.20 6.44 11.07
N ALA A 41 20.58 5.23 10.64
CA ALA A 41 20.34 3.99 11.35
C ALA A 41 21.34 3.72 12.49
N ASP A 42 22.40 4.53 12.60
CA ASP A 42 23.53 4.35 13.53
C ASP A 42 24.19 2.96 13.39
N VAL A 43 24.57 2.63 12.15
CA VAL A 43 25.21 1.34 11.80
C VAL A 43 26.37 1.53 10.83
N ASP A 44 27.26 0.54 10.75
CA ASP A 44 28.27 0.50 9.69
C ASP A 44 27.63 0.19 8.32
N LEU A 45 28.17 0.81 7.26
CA LEU A 45 27.73 0.63 5.88
C LEU A 45 27.79 -0.84 5.44
N ALA A 46 28.75 -1.62 5.96
CA ALA A 46 28.84 -3.05 5.68
C ALA A 46 27.60 -3.83 6.15
N SER A 47 26.89 -3.35 7.17
CA SER A 47 25.66 -3.95 7.69
C SER A 47 24.54 -3.94 6.66
N ILE A 48 24.46 -2.89 5.83
CA ILE A 48 23.47 -2.80 4.75
C ILE A 48 23.74 -3.89 3.70
N ASN A 49 25.00 -4.02 3.26
CA ASN A 49 25.38 -5.05 2.30
C ASN A 49 25.17 -6.47 2.87
N TYR A 50 25.51 -6.68 4.14
CA TYR A 50 25.32 -7.96 4.82
C TYR A 50 23.85 -8.38 4.92
N HIS A 51 22.96 -7.48 5.34
CA HIS A 51 21.55 -7.81 5.58
C HIS A 51 20.68 -7.79 4.32
N PHE A 52 21.03 -6.97 3.34
CA PHE A 52 20.17 -6.68 2.19
C PHE A 52 20.82 -6.97 0.84
N LYS A 53 22.05 -7.47 0.82
CA LYS A 53 22.79 -7.78 -0.42
C LYS A 53 22.96 -6.54 -1.33
N GLY A 54 23.04 -5.37 -0.72
CA GLY A 54 23.21 -4.10 -1.41
C GLY A 54 21.96 -3.24 -1.45
N ARG A 55 22.03 -2.19 -2.27
CA ARG A 55 21.03 -1.11 -2.34
C ARG A 55 19.69 -1.58 -2.89
N ASP A 56 19.71 -2.36 -3.98
CA ASP A 56 18.49 -2.82 -4.62
C ASP A 56 17.75 -3.83 -3.75
N GLY A 57 18.48 -4.73 -3.08
CA GLY A 57 17.86 -5.66 -2.13
C GLY A 57 17.33 -4.97 -0.86
N LEU A 58 17.92 -3.84 -0.44
CA LEU A 58 17.34 -3.01 0.61
C LEU A 58 16.02 -2.40 0.12
N TYR A 59 16.01 -1.87 -1.09
CA TYR A 59 14.80 -1.27 -1.65
C TYR A 59 13.68 -2.28 -1.86
N GLN A 60 14.00 -3.48 -2.35
CA GLN A 60 13.03 -4.58 -2.44
C GLN A 60 12.42 -4.90 -1.08
N ALA A 61 13.25 -5.00 -0.03
CA ALA A 61 12.75 -5.25 1.33
C ALA A 61 11.83 -4.12 1.83
N ILE A 62 12.09 -2.87 1.44
CA ILE A 62 11.23 -1.72 1.75
C ILE A 62 9.90 -1.83 1.02
N LEU A 63 9.88 -2.23 -0.27
CA LEU A 63 8.63 -2.45 -1.01
C LEU A 63 7.79 -3.57 -0.40
N THR A 64 8.43 -4.69 -0.03
CA THR A 64 7.75 -5.80 0.65
C THR A 64 7.15 -5.36 1.99
N GLU A 65 7.91 -4.62 2.81
CA GLU A 65 7.40 -4.10 4.08
C GLU A 65 6.32 -3.04 3.87
N ALA A 66 6.49 -2.16 2.88
CA ALA A 66 5.50 -1.13 2.55
C ALA A 66 4.18 -1.77 2.15
N HIS A 67 4.22 -2.79 1.29
CA HIS A 67 3.05 -3.56 0.91
C HIS A 67 2.40 -4.22 2.11
N ARG A 68 3.16 -4.86 2.99
CA ARG A 68 2.65 -5.47 4.23
C ARG A 68 1.95 -4.45 5.11
N GLN A 69 2.54 -3.26 5.27
CA GLN A 69 2.02 -2.19 6.11
C GLN A 69 0.82 -1.49 5.47
N TYR A 70 0.75 -1.36 4.14
CA TYR A 70 -0.32 -0.63 3.47
C TYR A 70 -1.71 -1.22 3.75
N PHE A 71 -1.81 -2.54 3.72
CA PHE A 71 -3.04 -3.26 4.08
C PHE A 71 -2.67 -4.67 4.53
N ASP A 72 -3.22 -5.19 5.62
CA ASP A 72 -2.90 -6.55 6.05
C ASP A 72 -3.52 -7.58 5.08
N GLU A 73 -2.72 -8.56 4.64
CA GLU A 73 -3.22 -9.60 3.72
C GLU A 73 -4.28 -10.48 4.40
N GLN A 74 -4.09 -10.80 5.68
CA GLN A 74 -5.03 -11.60 6.44
C GLN A 74 -6.37 -10.89 6.59
N ASP A 75 -6.34 -9.56 6.79
CA ASP A 75 -7.56 -8.76 6.83
C ASP A 75 -8.37 -8.84 5.53
N LEU A 76 -7.70 -8.92 4.37
CA LEU A 76 -8.37 -9.10 3.08
C LEU A 76 -8.90 -10.53 2.91
N ILE A 77 -8.10 -11.54 3.31
CA ILE A 77 -8.52 -12.95 3.25
C ILE A 77 -9.79 -13.15 4.07
N ASP A 78 -9.77 -12.69 5.33
CA ASP A 78 -10.91 -12.83 6.24
C ASP A 78 -12.14 -12.08 5.73
N LEU A 79 -11.93 -10.90 5.15
CA LEU A 79 -13.02 -10.11 4.58
C LEU A 79 -13.65 -10.77 3.36
N VAL A 80 -12.84 -11.27 2.42
CA VAL A 80 -13.31 -12.01 1.24
C VAL A 80 -14.02 -13.30 1.65
N ALA A 81 -13.51 -14.02 2.66
CA ALA A 81 -14.09 -15.27 3.17
C ALA A 81 -15.34 -15.07 4.05
N SER A 82 -15.65 -13.84 4.46
CA SER A 82 -16.80 -13.58 5.34
C SER A 82 -18.16 -13.85 4.65
N ASN A 83 -19.19 -14.06 5.46
CA ASN A 83 -20.59 -14.26 5.00
C ASN A 83 -21.33 -12.94 4.72
N LEU A 84 -20.62 -11.81 4.66
CA LEU A 84 -21.21 -10.51 4.34
C LEU A 84 -21.65 -10.43 2.88
N SER A 85 -22.58 -9.52 2.60
CA SER A 85 -22.92 -9.15 1.22
C SER A 85 -21.69 -8.57 0.50
N PRO A 86 -21.57 -8.71 -0.83
CA PRO A 86 -20.47 -8.07 -1.58
C PRO A 86 -20.37 -6.57 -1.33
N GLU A 87 -21.51 -5.89 -1.19
CA GLU A 87 -21.61 -4.47 -0.89
C GLU A 87 -21.02 -4.15 0.49
N ASP A 88 -21.33 -4.95 1.50
CA ASP A 88 -20.81 -4.74 2.86
C ASP A 88 -19.33 -5.09 2.97
N LYS A 89 -18.84 -6.09 2.23
CA LYS A 89 -17.41 -6.37 2.10
C LYS A 89 -16.66 -5.15 1.55
N LEU A 90 -17.18 -4.54 0.47
CA LEU A 90 -16.58 -3.33 -0.09
C LEU A 90 -16.62 -2.16 0.89
N GLY A 91 -17.70 -2.03 1.67
CA GLY A 91 -17.80 -1.03 2.74
C GLY A 91 -16.71 -1.19 3.81
N MET A 92 -16.56 -2.39 4.36
CA MET A 92 -15.52 -2.68 5.35
C MET A 92 -14.10 -2.51 4.78
N PHE A 93 -13.90 -2.85 3.51
CA PHE A 93 -12.63 -2.60 2.82
C PHE A 93 -12.30 -1.11 2.80
N PHE A 94 -13.25 -0.25 2.41
CA PHE A 94 -13.06 1.20 2.45
C PHE A 94 -12.81 1.73 3.86
N GLU A 95 -13.56 1.26 4.85
CA GLU A 95 -13.39 1.70 6.24
C GLU A 95 -11.98 1.39 6.75
N LYS A 96 -11.51 0.15 6.59
CA LYS A 96 -10.14 -0.23 6.96
C LYS A 96 -9.09 0.58 6.20
N LEU A 97 -9.30 0.79 4.90
CA LEU A 97 -8.35 1.51 4.06
C LEU A 97 -8.28 3.00 4.42
N VAL A 98 -9.42 3.67 4.57
CA VAL A 98 -9.49 5.10 4.90
C VAL A 98 -8.96 5.37 6.29
N VAL A 99 -9.33 4.58 7.30
CA VAL A 99 -8.76 4.71 8.66
C VAL A 99 -7.25 4.63 8.61
N LYS A 100 -6.70 3.67 7.84
CA LYS A 100 -5.25 3.53 7.70
C LYS A 100 -4.61 4.74 7.03
N LEU A 101 -5.20 5.23 5.94
CA LEU A 101 -4.72 6.37 5.18
C LEU A 101 -4.75 7.68 5.97
N LEU A 102 -5.77 7.89 6.79
CA LEU A 102 -5.94 9.11 7.60
C LEU A 102 -5.19 9.06 8.94
N SER A 103 -4.69 7.89 9.36
CA SER A 103 -3.97 7.73 10.64
C SER A 103 -2.63 8.47 10.74
N GLY A 104 -2.13 9.10 9.68
CA GLY A 104 -0.95 9.97 9.69
C GLY A 104 0.22 9.48 8.83
N ASN A 105 1.45 9.86 9.19
CA ASN A 105 2.67 9.68 8.38
C ASN A 105 2.98 8.20 8.07
N THR A 106 2.46 7.73 6.93
CA THR A 106 2.64 6.36 6.48
C THR A 106 3.63 6.33 5.32
N TRP A 107 4.91 6.27 5.67
CA TRP A 107 6.01 6.16 4.70
C TRP A 107 5.74 5.10 3.63
N TYR A 108 5.05 4.02 3.99
CA TYR A 108 4.70 2.91 3.11
C TYR A 108 3.75 3.32 1.98
N SER A 109 2.73 4.13 2.27
CA SER A 109 1.80 4.64 1.27
C SER A 109 2.51 5.55 0.27
N GLN A 110 3.44 6.38 0.75
CA GLN A 110 4.24 7.28 -0.09
C GLN A 110 5.21 6.52 -0.99
N VAL A 111 5.89 5.50 -0.46
CA VAL A 111 6.78 4.65 -1.25
C VAL A 111 6.00 3.93 -2.36
N LEU A 112 4.88 3.28 -2.04
CA LEU A 112 4.08 2.57 -3.04
C LEU A 112 3.50 3.52 -4.09
N MET A 113 3.03 4.71 -3.68
CA MET A 113 2.48 5.70 -4.62
C MET A 113 3.55 6.25 -5.57
N ARG A 114 4.77 6.50 -5.08
CA ARG A 114 5.89 6.92 -5.91
C ARG A 114 6.21 5.87 -6.98
N GLU A 115 6.23 4.60 -6.61
CA GLU A 115 6.51 3.52 -7.56
C GLU A 115 5.41 3.34 -8.58
N LEU A 116 4.14 3.42 -8.16
CA LEU A 116 2.99 3.37 -9.06
C LEU A 116 3.07 4.45 -10.14
N LEU A 117 3.56 5.65 -9.80
CA LEU A 117 3.75 6.75 -10.75
C LEU A 117 5.05 6.64 -11.56
N ALA A 118 6.12 6.10 -10.98
CA ALA A 118 7.43 6.00 -11.63
C ALA A 118 7.56 4.80 -12.58
N SER A 119 6.71 3.77 -12.44
CA SER A 119 6.75 2.54 -13.27
C SER A 119 8.16 1.91 -13.34
N SER A 120 8.78 1.66 -12.18
CA SER A 120 10.17 1.19 -12.10
C SER A 120 10.32 -0.32 -12.36
N ALA A 121 11.54 -0.76 -12.67
CA ALA A 121 11.88 -2.19 -12.75
C ALA A 121 11.70 -2.91 -11.40
N GLN A 122 11.91 -2.20 -10.29
CA GLN A 122 11.77 -2.72 -8.94
C GLN A 122 10.31 -2.98 -8.59
N LEU A 123 9.38 -2.12 -9.05
CA LEU A 123 7.95 -2.36 -8.91
C LEU A 123 7.52 -3.64 -9.64
N ASN A 124 8.00 -3.86 -10.87
CA ASN A 124 7.67 -5.07 -11.63
C ASN A 124 8.12 -6.34 -10.90
N GLN A 125 9.37 -6.35 -10.43
CA GLN A 125 9.89 -7.47 -9.63
C GLN A 125 9.08 -7.70 -8.35
N PHE A 126 8.69 -6.62 -7.67
CA PHE A 126 7.85 -6.70 -6.49
C PHE A 126 6.45 -7.27 -6.79
N ILE A 127 5.80 -6.85 -7.89
CA ILE A 127 4.49 -7.36 -8.30
C ILE A 127 4.55 -8.87 -8.53
N GLU A 128 5.59 -9.35 -9.21
CA GLU A 128 5.80 -10.77 -9.50
C GLU A 128 6.03 -11.62 -8.24
N GLN A 129 6.69 -11.05 -7.22
CA GLN A 129 7.15 -11.81 -6.04
C GLN A 129 6.16 -11.74 -4.86
N ASP A 130 5.63 -10.54 -4.58
CA ASP A 130 4.95 -10.24 -3.31
C ASP A 130 3.60 -9.51 -3.48
N GLY A 131 3.44 -8.71 -4.56
CA GLY A 131 2.30 -7.81 -4.73
C GLY A 131 1.01 -8.44 -5.27
N ALA A 132 1.11 -9.57 -6.00
CA ALA A 132 -0.02 -10.11 -6.75
C ALA A 132 -1.19 -10.61 -5.88
N ARG A 133 -0.94 -11.10 -4.66
CA ARG A 133 -1.97 -11.76 -3.83
C ARG A 133 -3.08 -10.82 -3.40
N LYS A 134 -2.72 -9.64 -2.89
CA LYS A 134 -3.72 -8.63 -2.48
C LYS A 134 -4.51 -8.13 -3.68
N PHE A 135 -3.85 -7.98 -4.82
CA PHE A 135 -4.53 -7.62 -6.06
C PHE A 135 -5.58 -8.66 -6.47
N ILE A 136 -5.27 -9.96 -6.35
CA ILE A 136 -6.25 -11.04 -6.60
C ILE A 136 -7.45 -10.95 -5.65
N LEU A 137 -7.21 -10.72 -4.36
CA LEU A 137 -8.28 -10.60 -3.35
C LEU A 137 -9.18 -9.38 -3.62
N VAL A 138 -8.58 -8.23 -3.92
CA VAL A 138 -9.34 -7.02 -4.29
C VAL A 138 -10.10 -7.24 -5.59
N ARG A 139 -9.47 -7.85 -6.60
CA ARG A 139 -10.14 -8.18 -7.87
C ARG A 139 -11.35 -9.08 -7.66
N GLN A 140 -11.26 -10.09 -6.81
CA GLN A 140 -12.40 -10.93 -6.46
C GLN A 140 -13.50 -10.13 -5.77
N MET A 141 -13.15 -9.29 -4.78
CA MET A 141 -14.13 -8.46 -4.07
C MET A 141 -14.88 -7.50 -5.01
N ILE A 142 -14.17 -6.87 -5.95
CA ILE A 142 -14.80 -6.00 -6.96
C ILE A 142 -15.61 -6.80 -7.98
N SER A 143 -15.17 -8.01 -8.34
CA SER A 143 -15.95 -8.93 -9.18
C SER A 143 -17.28 -9.27 -8.51
N ASP A 144 -17.28 -9.65 -7.24
CA ASP A 144 -18.48 -9.96 -6.47
C ASP A 144 -19.43 -8.75 -6.37
N ALA A 145 -18.88 -7.56 -6.04
CA ALA A 145 -19.68 -6.33 -5.90
C ALA A 145 -20.22 -5.81 -7.25
N SER A 146 -19.47 -5.98 -8.33
CA SER A 146 -19.88 -5.56 -9.68
C SER A 146 -20.74 -6.58 -10.40
N GLY A 147 -20.77 -7.84 -9.96
CA GLY A 147 -21.43 -8.94 -10.66
C GLY A 147 -20.76 -9.33 -11.98
N LEU A 148 -19.59 -8.77 -12.29
CA LEU A 148 -18.82 -9.09 -13.49
C LEU A 148 -17.89 -10.27 -13.23
N PRO A 149 -17.69 -11.19 -14.19
CA PRO A 149 -16.66 -12.22 -14.10
C PRO A 149 -15.26 -11.63 -13.85
N VAL A 150 -14.40 -12.39 -13.16
CA VAL A 150 -13.04 -11.94 -12.81
C VAL A 150 -12.20 -11.57 -14.03
N ASP A 151 -12.43 -12.20 -15.17
CA ASP A 151 -11.74 -12.01 -16.46
C ASP A 151 -12.43 -10.99 -17.38
N HIS A 152 -13.54 -10.38 -16.93
CA HIS A 152 -14.28 -9.42 -17.72
C HIS A 152 -13.44 -8.15 -18.03
N PRO A 153 -13.45 -7.64 -19.27
CA PRO A 153 -12.60 -6.51 -19.67
C PRO A 153 -12.89 -5.21 -18.92
N GLN A 154 -14.13 -5.00 -18.45
CA GLN A 154 -14.51 -3.82 -17.65
C GLN A 154 -14.06 -3.90 -16.19
N LEU A 155 -13.63 -5.07 -15.69
CA LEU A 155 -13.31 -5.21 -14.27
C LEU A 155 -12.06 -4.43 -13.87
N LEU A 156 -11.03 -4.39 -14.71
CA LEU A 156 -9.82 -3.61 -14.44
C LEU A 156 -10.11 -2.09 -14.36
N PRO A 157 -10.84 -1.48 -15.32
CA PRO A 157 -11.36 -0.12 -15.17
C PRO A 157 -12.15 0.09 -13.87
N CYS A 158 -13.03 -0.84 -13.49
CA CYS A 158 -13.77 -0.76 -12.23
C CYS A 158 -12.83 -0.72 -11.01
N ILE A 159 -11.84 -1.60 -10.94
CA ILE A 159 -10.84 -1.61 -9.86
C ILE A 159 -10.11 -0.27 -9.79
N LEU A 160 -9.69 0.27 -10.95
CA LEU A 160 -9.04 1.57 -11.01
C LEU A 160 -9.94 2.68 -10.47
N SER A 161 -11.20 2.74 -10.89
CA SER A 161 -12.16 3.75 -10.42
C SER A 161 -12.45 3.65 -8.93
N VAL A 162 -12.52 2.43 -8.38
CA VAL A 162 -12.77 2.19 -6.95
C VAL A 162 -11.57 2.61 -6.09
N LEU A 163 -10.34 2.33 -6.53
CA LEU A 163 -9.12 2.59 -5.75
C LEU A 163 -8.51 3.98 -5.97
N ALA A 164 -8.73 4.61 -7.13
CA ALA A 164 -8.14 5.91 -7.46
C ALA A 164 -8.44 7.02 -6.42
N PRO A 165 -9.65 7.14 -5.85
CA PRO A 165 -9.90 8.10 -4.77
C PRO A 165 -8.99 7.90 -3.56
N CYS A 166 -8.71 6.65 -3.17
CA CYS A 166 -7.81 6.35 -2.06
C CYS A 166 -6.37 6.80 -2.34
N PHE A 167 -5.89 6.63 -3.58
CA PHE A 167 -4.59 7.17 -3.99
C PHE A 167 -4.54 8.69 -3.97
N MET A 168 -5.64 9.36 -4.32
CA MET A 168 -5.73 10.82 -4.22
C MET A 168 -5.68 11.32 -2.77
N LEU A 169 -6.22 10.57 -1.80
CA LEU A 169 -6.10 10.91 -0.38
C LEU A 169 -4.65 10.89 0.11
N ILE A 170 -3.83 9.94 -0.38
CA ILE A 170 -2.38 9.89 -0.05
C ILE A 170 -1.68 11.16 -0.52
N LEU A 171 -1.98 11.60 -1.75
CA LEU A 171 -1.41 12.83 -2.32
C LEU A 171 -1.90 14.08 -1.59
N ALA A 172 -3.20 14.13 -1.24
CA ALA A 172 -3.81 15.26 -0.54
C ALA A 172 -3.24 15.43 0.88
N GLY A 173 -3.10 14.34 1.64
CA GLY A 173 -2.54 14.37 3.00
C GLY A 173 -1.07 14.80 3.04
N SER A 174 -0.34 14.63 1.94
CA SER A 174 1.07 15.04 1.83
C SER A 174 1.24 16.51 1.42
N ASN A 175 0.16 17.21 1.04
CA ASN A 175 0.22 18.59 0.56
C ASN A 175 -0.88 19.46 1.21
N PRO A 176 -0.54 20.25 2.26
CA PRO A 176 -1.49 21.12 2.96
C PRO A 176 -2.17 22.17 2.07
N SER A 177 -1.56 22.51 0.94
CA SER A 177 -2.11 23.47 -0.04
C SER A 177 -3.05 22.82 -1.05
N SER A 178 -3.25 21.50 -0.99
CA SER A 178 -4.17 20.80 -1.88
C SER A 178 -5.61 21.22 -1.62
N PRO A 179 -6.43 21.49 -2.65
CA PRO A 179 -7.87 21.73 -2.48
C PRO A 179 -8.60 20.52 -1.87
N LEU A 180 -7.99 19.34 -1.88
CA LEU A 180 -8.51 18.11 -1.29
C LEU A 180 -8.11 17.91 0.18
N HIS A 181 -7.32 18.82 0.76
CA HIS A 181 -6.88 18.72 2.16
C HIS A 181 -8.06 18.73 3.15
N SER A 182 -9.18 19.37 2.81
CA SER A 182 -10.41 19.31 3.62
C SER A 182 -11.00 17.89 3.68
N VAL A 183 -10.84 17.09 2.62
CA VAL A 183 -11.32 15.71 2.55
C VAL A 183 -10.51 14.81 3.47
N SER A 184 -9.19 15.03 3.58
CA SER A 184 -8.34 14.29 4.52
C SER A 184 -8.61 14.62 6.00
N ASN A 185 -9.40 15.68 6.29
CA ASN A 185 -9.81 16.03 7.65
C ASN A 185 -11.25 15.56 7.98
N MET A 186 -11.92 14.88 7.05
CA MET A 186 -13.23 14.29 7.31
C MET A 186 -13.10 13.12 8.29
N ASP A 187 -14.21 12.80 8.97
CA ASP A 187 -14.29 11.55 9.73
C ASP A 187 -14.07 10.35 8.80
N ALA A 188 -13.26 9.39 9.25
CA ALA A 188 -12.86 8.25 8.44
C ALA A 188 -14.05 7.36 8.05
N HIS A 189 -15.04 7.23 8.93
CA HIS A 189 -16.24 6.45 8.67
C HIS A 189 -17.12 7.14 7.62
N ASP A 190 -17.35 8.45 7.77
CA ASP A 190 -18.14 9.24 6.81
C ASP A 190 -17.53 9.22 5.41
N LEU A 191 -16.20 9.38 5.32
CA LEU A 191 -15.48 9.32 4.05
C LEU A 191 -15.52 7.92 3.43
N ALA A 192 -15.33 6.86 4.24
CA ALA A 192 -15.46 5.48 3.76
C ALA A 192 -16.87 5.18 3.22
N MET A 193 -17.91 5.65 3.91
CA MET A 193 -19.31 5.51 3.47
C MET A 193 -19.56 6.25 2.16
N HIS A 194 -19.00 7.45 1.99
CA HIS A 194 -19.06 8.18 0.72
C HIS A 194 -18.40 7.39 -0.43
N LEU A 195 -17.17 6.90 -0.22
CA LEU A 195 -16.44 6.13 -1.23
C LEU A 195 -17.15 4.81 -1.58
N LYS A 196 -17.70 4.11 -0.58
CA LYS A 196 -18.56 2.92 -0.78
C LYS A 196 -19.73 3.26 -1.70
N THR A 197 -20.48 4.31 -1.35
CA THR A 197 -21.70 4.70 -2.07
C THR A 197 -21.40 5.05 -3.53
N PHE A 198 -20.38 5.88 -3.77
CA PHE A 198 -20.00 6.27 -5.12
C PHE A 198 -19.51 5.07 -5.95
N SER A 199 -18.71 4.19 -5.33
CA SER A 199 -18.21 2.98 -5.97
C SER A 199 -19.33 2.03 -6.36
N LEU A 200 -20.25 1.71 -5.45
CA LEU A 200 -21.37 0.81 -5.72
C LEU A 200 -22.30 1.34 -6.81
N ALA A 201 -22.58 2.64 -6.81
CA ALA A 201 -23.37 3.27 -7.87
C ALA A 201 -22.69 3.12 -9.24
N GLY A 202 -21.38 3.36 -9.32
CA GLY A 202 -20.59 3.18 -10.54
C GLY A 202 -20.54 1.72 -11.00
N LEU A 203 -20.27 0.77 -10.10
CA LEU A 203 -20.25 -0.66 -10.41
C LEU A 203 -21.61 -1.15 -10.94
N THR A 204 -22.71 -0.69 -10.33
CA THR A 204 -24.07 -1.00 -10.78
C THR A 204 -24.34 -0.46 -12.18
N ALA A 205 -23.90 0.76 -12.47
CA ALA A 205 -24.08 1.37 -13.79
C ALA A 205 -23.30 0.64 -14.89
N ILE A 206 -22.11 0.12 -14.60
CA ILE A 206 -21.32 -0.66 -15.56
C ILE A 206 -21.93 -2.06 -15.78
N ARG A 207 -22.44 -2.69 -14.72
CA ARG A 207 -23.17 -3.97 -14.84
C ARG A 207 -24.33 -3.88 -15.83
N GLY A 208 -25.07 -2.77 -15.82
CA GLY A 208 -26.19 -2.55 -16.76
C GLY A 208 -25.80 -2.31 -18.22
N GLN A 209 -24.50 -2.15 -18.51
CA GLN A 209 -23.96 -1.93 -19.87
C GLN A 209 -23.25 -3.16 -20.44
N SER A 210 -23.01 -4.19 -19.60
CA SER A 210 -22.31 -5.43 -19.95
C SER A 210 -23.31 -6.54 -20.24
#